data_AF-A0A7I4Z027-F1
#
_entry.id   AF-A0A7I4Z027-F1
#
_cell.length_a   1.000
_cell.length_b   1.000
_cell.length_c   1.000
_cell.angle_alpha   90.00
_cell.angle_beta   90.00
_cell.angle_gamma   90.00
#
_symmetry.space_group_name_H-M   'P 1'
#
loop_
_entity.id
_entity.type
_entity.pdbx_description
1 polymer ?
#
loop_
_entity_poly.entity_id
_entity_poly.type
_entity_poly.pdbx_seq_one_letter_code
_entity_poly.pdbx_strand_id
1 'polypeptide(L)'
;MRRYTRLTNEDRIRIDALRRLGKSYLQISRELNIPKSTVASVVKKQSTNVPKKKPGRKPTISERDKRRLIHMASNSTRTARELAADCGISVSKWTVARVLKSSDHIASQKMKSAPRLTQSHREKRLLFARNEMNRDWTKITFSYEFLFHNGMLKKAEHMVGNTLGVRLMRNLEPSKMG
;
A
#
# COMPACT_ATOMS: atom_id res chain seq x y z
N MET A 1 -16.56 -19.73 -29.00
CA MET A 1 -17.50 -18.88 -28.23
C MET A 1 -18.25 -19.73 -27.19
N ARG A 2 -18.57 -19.17 -26.03
CA ARG A 2 -19.44 -19.86 -25.05
C ARG A 2 -20.88 -19.85 -25.58
N ARG A 3 -21.50 -21.04 -25.71
CA ARG A 3 -22.85 -21.21 -26.26
C ARG A 3 -24.00 -20.77 -25.32
N TYR A 4 -23.72 -20.52 -24.04
CA TYR A 4 -24.74 -20.13 -23.05
C TYR A 4 -24.21 -19.07 -22.08
N THR A 5 -25.13 -18.17 -21.67
CA THR A 5 -24.93 -17.19 -20.61
C THR A 5 -24.70 -17.89 -19.27
N ARG A 6 -23.86 -17.29 -18.41
CA ARG A 6 -23.60 -17.84 -17.09
C ARG A 6 -24.83 -17.58 -16.21
N LEU A 7 -25.42 -18.64 -15.68
CA LEU A 7 -26.54 -18.56 -14.75
C LEU A 7 -26.22 -17.61 -13.57
N THR A 8 -27.08 -16.62 -13.35
CA THR A 8 -26.94 -15.64 -12.27
C THR A 8 -27.23 -16.29 -10.91
N ASN A 9 -26.95 -15.56 -9.81
CA ASN A 9 -27.33 -16.06 -8.48
C ASN A 9 -28.84 -16.00 -8.27
N GLU A 10 -29.53 -15.00 -8.82
CA GLU A 10 -30.99 -14.89 -8.74
C GLU A 10 -31.67 -16.08 -9.41
N ASP A 11 -31.23 -16.47 -10.60
CA ASP A 11 -31.81 -17.61 -11.31
C ASP A 11 -31.64 -18.92 -10.51
N ARG A 12 -30.52 -19.07 -9.81
CA ARG A 12 -30.31 -20.22 -8.90
C ARG A 12 -31.30 -20.21 -7.73
N ILE A 13 -31.57 -19.03 -7.15
CA ILE A 13 -32.54 -18.88 -6.06
C ILE A 13 -33.95 -19.18 -6.56
N ARG A 14 -34.33 -18.68 -7.75
CA ARG A 14 -35.64 -18.98 -8.37
C ARG A 14 -35.80 -20.48 -8.64
N ILE A 15 -34.77 -21.13 -9.19
CA ILE A 15 -34.78 -22.59 -9.39
C ILE A 15 -34.96 -23.33 -8.05
N ASP A 16 -34.28 -22.90 -6.98
CA ASP A 16 -34.40 -23.50 -5.65
C ASP A 16 -35.82 -23.35 -5.09
N ALA A 17 -36.37 -22.14 -5.13
CA ALA A 17 -37.70 -21.82 -4.63
C ALA A 17 -38.77 -22.67 -5.35
N LEU A 18 -38.73 -22.71 -6.69
CA LEU A 18 -39.66 -23.51 -7.49
C LEU A 18 -39.49 -25.01 -7.25
N ARG A 19 -38.26 -25.46 -6.94
CA ARG A 19 -38.00 -26.86 -6.60
C ARG A 19 -38.56 -27.23 -5.23
N ARG A 20 -38.43 -26.35 -4.23
CA ARG A 20 -39.04 -26.52 -2.90
C ARG A 20 -40.57 -26.54 -2.94
N LEU A 21 -41.17 -25.79 -3.86
CA LEU A 21 -42.61 -25.81 -4.16
C LEU A 21 -43.07 -27.09 -4.90
N GLY A 22 -42.19 -28.07 -5.11
CA GLY A 22 -42.54 -29.36 -5.71
C GLY A 22 -42.63 -29.36 -7.24
N LYS A 23 -42.29 -28.26 -7.94
CA LYS A 23 -42.35 -28.23 -9.42
C LYS A 23 -41.37 -29.21 -10.06
N SER A 24 -41.77 -29.78 -11.20
CA SER A 24 -40.92 -30.65 -12.01
C SER A 24 -39.85 -29.85 -12.77
N TYR A 25 -38.74 -30.50 -13.14
CA TYR A 25 -37.66 -29.82 -13.88
C TYR A 25 -38.11 -29.23 -15.23
N LEU A 26 -39.10 -29.86 -15.88
CA LEU A 26 -39.64 -29.35 -17.15
C LEU A 26 -40.49 -28.09 -16.95
N GLN A 27 -41.29 -28.03 -15.87
CA GLN A 27 -42.07 -26.84 -15.53
C GLN A 27 -41.15 -25.65 -15.21
N ILE A 28 -40.13 -25.88 -14.37
CA ILE A 28 -39.12 -24.86 -14.02
C ILE A 28 -38.39 -24.36 -15.28
N SER A 29 -38.06 -25.28 -16.19
CA SER A 29 -37.38 -24.96 -17.45
C SER A 29 -38.21 -24.03 -18.34
N ARG A 30 -39.52 -24.28 -18.47
CA ARG A 30 -40.45 -23.46 -19.26
C ARG A 30 -40.69 -22.10 -18.60
N GLU A 31 -40.87 -22.06 -17.29
CA GLU A 31 -41.18 -20.85 -16.53
C GLU A 31 -40.01 -19.86 -16.50
N LEU A 32 -38.78 -20.35 -16.35
CA LEU A 32 -37.58 -19.51 -16.30
C LEU A 32 -36.87 -19.39 -17.66
N ASN A 33 -37.37 -20.06 -18.69
CA ASN A 33 -36.71 -20.20 -20.00
C ASN A 33 -35.24 -20.66 -19.92
N ILE A 34 -34.97 -21.60 -19.01
CA ILE A 34 -33.63 -22.17 -18.77
C ILE A 34 -33.64 -23.63 -19.24
N PRO A 35 -32.61 -24.14 -19.95
CA PRO A 35 -32.58 -25.53 -20.37
C PRO A 35 -32.73 -26.50 -19.21
N LYS A 36 -33.57 -27.54 -19.37
CA LYS A 36 -33.81 -28.61 -18.38
C LYS A 36 -32.52 -29.22 -17.83
N SER A 37 -31.50 -29.40 -18.67
CA SER A 37 -30.18 -29.91 -18.28
C SER A 37 -29.46 -29.00 -17.27
N THR A 38 -29.59 -27.68 -17.43
CA THR A 38 -29.05 -26.68 -16.50
C THR A 38 -29.80 -26.71 -15.19
N VAL A 39 -31.14 -26.76 -15.20
CA VAL A 39 -31.97 -26.88 -13.99
C VAL A 39 -31.58 -28.13 -13.19
N ALA A 40 -31.49 -29.28 -13.85
CA ALA A 40 -31.08 -30.53 -13.21
C ALA A 40 -29.65 -30.43 -12.64
N SER A 41 -28.72 -29.79 -13.35
CA SER A 41 -27.34 -29.59 -12.87
C SER A 41 -27.28 -28.70 -11.63
N VAL A 42 -28.11 -27.65 -11.56
CA VAL A 42 -28.18 -26.74 -10.41
C VAL A 42 -28.72 -27.47 -9.19
N VAL A 43 -29.87 -28.14 -9.31
CA VAL A 43 -30.50 -28.88 -8.22
C VAL A 43 -29.57 -29.99 -7.69
N LYS A 44 -28.89 -30.71 -8.58
CA LYS A 44 -27.93 -31.76 -8.20
C LYS A 44 -26.67 -31.21 -7.50
N LYS A 45 -26.24 -29.99 -7.83
CA LYS A 45 -25.06 -29.35 -7.20
C LYS A 45 -25.38 -28.71 -5.86
N GLN A 46 -26.62 -28.27 -5.64
CA GLN A 46 -27.07 -27.71 -4.37
C GLN A 46 -26.96 -28.71 -3.22
N SER A 47 -27.17 -30.00 -3.47
CA SER A 47 -27.02 -31.03 -2.43
C SER A 47 -25.57 -31.32 -2.04
N THR A 48 -24.58 -30.85 -2.82
CA THR A 48 -23.21 -31.36 -2.69
C THR A 48 -22.08 -30.35 -2.55
N ASN A 49 -22.21 -29.04 -2.78
CA ASN A 49 -21.12 -28.09 -2.40
C ASN A 49 -21.46 -26.61 -2.66
N VAL A 50 -20.90 -25.73 -1.82
CA VAL A 50 -20.71 -24.30 -2.13
C VAL A 50 -19.94 -24.16 -3.44
N PRO A 51 -20.35 -23.31 -4.40
CA PRO A 51 -19.64 -23.16 -5.66
C PRO A 51 -18.22 -22.63 -5.41
N LYS A 52 -17.24 -23.54 -5.46
CA LYS A 52 -15.82 -23.17 -5.37
C LYS A 52 -15.46 -22.28 -6.56
N LYS A 53 -14.81 -21.16 -6.28
CA LYS A 53 -14.21 -20.32 -7.34
C LYS A 53 -13.27 -21.22 -8.15
N LYS A 54 -13.31 -21.09 -9.47
CA LYS A 54 -12.34 -21.78 -10.32
C LYS A 54 -10.94 -21.32 -9.91
N PRO A 55 -9.98 -22.23 -9.71
CA PRO A 55 -8.61 -21.83 -9.46
C PRO A 55 -8.14 -20.94 -10.62
N GLY A 56 -7.49 -19.84 -10.27
CA GLY A 56 -6.87 -18.96 -11.25
C GLY A 56 -5.66 -19.62 -11.91
N ARG A 57 -5.01 -18.89 -12.82
CA ARG A 57 -3.72 -19.29 -13.37
C ARG A 57 -2.71 -19.47 -12.23
N LYS A 58 -1.94 -20.55 -12.28
CA LYS A 58 -0.84 -20.77 -11.32
C LYS A 58 0.15 -19.61 -11.39
N PRO A 59 0.64 -19.08 -10.25
CA PRO A 59 1.66 -18.04 -10.24
C PRO A 59 2.93 -18.49 -10.95
N THR A 60 3.61 -17.55 -11.61
CA THR A 60 4.91 -17.80 -12.26
C THR A 60 6.04 -18.03 -11.26
N ILE A 61 5.92 -17.46 -10.05
CA ILE A 61 6.94 -17.49 -9.01
C ILE A 61 6.50 -18.43 -7.90
N SER A 62 7.41 -19.28 -7.42
CA SER A 62 7.16 -20.17 -6.29
C SER A 62 7.04 -19.40 -4.97
N GLU A 63 6.37 -19.96 -3.96
CA GLU A 63 6.27 -19.32 -2.64
C GLU A 63 7.64 -19.16 -1.96
N ARG A 64 8.59 -20.06 -2.25
CA ARG A 64 9.97 -19.95 -1.75
C ARG A 64 10.67 -18.72 -2.32
N ASP A 65 10.55 -18.53 -3.64
CA ASP A 65 11.19 -17.42 -4.34
C ASP A 65 10.58 -16.08 -3.95
N LYS A 66 9.27 -16.02 -3.73
CA LYS A 66 8.60 -14.83 -3.18
C LYS A 66 9.17 -14.44 -1.82
N ARG A 67 9.31 -15.42 -0.91
CA ARG A 67 9.90 -15.19 0.42
C ARG A 67 11.33 -14.69 0.32
N ARG A 68 12.14 -15.28 -0.56
CA ARG A 68 13.52 -14.85 -0.80
C ARG A 68 13.58 -13.41 -1.34
N LEU A 69 12.71 -13.07 -2.30
CA LEU A 69 12.58 -11.72 -2.84
C LEU A 69 12.24 -10.69 -1.77
N ILE A 70 11.24 -10.97 -0.92
CA ILE A 70 10.81 -10.07 0.16
C ILE A 70 11.93 -9.89 1.18
N HIS A 71 12.61 -10.98 1.56
CA HIS A 71 13.73 -10.93 2.50
C HIS A 71 14.89 -10.07 1.98
N MET A 72 15.28 -10.24 0.72
CA MET A 72 16.36 -9.42 0.14
C MET A 72 15.94 -7.96 -0.05
N ALA A 73 14.68 -7.72 -0.43
CA ALA A 73 14.16 -6.36 -0.58
C ALA A 73 14.10 -5.62 0.78
N SER A 74 13.83 -6.32 1.87
CA SER A 74 13.77 -5.71 3.21
C SER A 74 15.14 -5.21 3.71
N ASN A 75 16.21 -5.88 3.29
CA ASN A 75 17.57 -5.62 3.77
C ASN A 75 18.43 -4.80 2.78
N SER A 76 17.85 -4.32 1.67
CA SER A 76 18.62 -3.67 0.62
C SER A 76 17.86 -2.55 -0.09
N THR A 77 18.61 -1.66 -0.75
CA THR A 77 18.07 -0.58 -1.58
C THR A 77 18.11 -0.94 -3.08
N ARG A 78 18.08 -2.23 -3.39
CA ARG A 78 18.20 -2.75 -4.77
C ARG A 78 16.95 -2.49 -5.59
N THR A 79 17.13 -2.34 -6.89
CA THR A 79 16.03 -2.24 -7.84
C THR A 79 15.35 -3.58 -8.04
N ALA A 80 14.09 -3.57 -8.52
CA ALA A 80 13.34 -4.78 -8.81
C ALA A 80 14.02 -5.73 -9.84
N ARG A 81 14.88 -5.20 -10.72
CA ARG A 81 15.65 -6.03 -11.67
C ARG A 81 16.83 -6.70 -10.99
N GLU A 82 17.59 -5.94 -10.20
CA GLU A 82 18.71 -6.49 -9.43
C GLU A 82 18.21 -7.56 -8.47
N LEU A 83 17.10 -7.32 -7.77
CA LEU A 83 16.49 -8.32 -6.89
C LEU A 83 16.11 -9.62 -7.62
N ALA A 84 15.63 -9.53 -8.85
CA ALA A 84 15.33 -10.71 -9.67
C ALA A 84 16.61 -11.47 -10.03
N ALA A 85 17.66 -10.76 -10.44
CA ALA A 85 18.95 -11.32 -10.80
C ALA A 85 19.65 -11.97 -9.59
N ASP A 86 19.68 -11.29 -8.46
CA ASP A 86 20.25 -11.78 -7.19
C ASP A 86 19.51 -13.03 -6.68
N CYS A 87 18.19 -13.10 -6.91
CA CYS A 87 17.40 -14.29 -6.63
C CYS A 87 17.53 -15.40 -7.69
N GLY A 88 18.17 -15.14 -8.83
CA GLY A 88 18.25 -16.09 -9.95
C GLY A 88 16.90 -16.37 -10.60
N ILE A 89 15.93 -15.45 -10.52
CA ILE A 89 14.57 -15.64 -11.02
C ILE A 89 14.43 -14.90 -12.36
N SER A 90 14.13 -15.64 -13.43
CA SER A 90 13.83 -15.06 -14.74
C SER A 90 12.39 -14.51 -14.79
N VAL A 91 12.20 -13.31 -14.25
CA VAL A 91 10.89 -12.61 -14.25
C VAL A 91 11.03 -11.13 -14.60
N SER A 92 9.94 -10.57 -15.12
CA SER A 92 9.88 -9.12 -15.38
C SER A 92 9.95 -8.31 -14.08
N LYS A 93 10.51 -7.09 -14.17
CA LYS A 93 10.52 -6.11 -13.07
C LYS A 93 9.13 -5.86 -12.47
N TRP A 94 8.09 -5.92 -13.31
CA TRP A 94 6.70 -5.69 -12.90
C TRP A 94 6.14 -6.84 -12.08
N THR A 95 6.59 -8.06 -12.35
CA THR A 95 6.22 -9.23 -11.55
C THR A 95 6.82 -9.11 -10.15
N VAL A 96 8.10 -8.73 -10.06
CA VAL A 96 8.76 -8.46 -8.77
C VAL A 96 8.05 -7.33 -8.02
N ALA A 97 7.78 -6.21 -8.67
CA ALA A 97 7.06 -5.09 -8.05
C ALA A 97 5.67 -5.50 -7.51
N ARG A 98 4.94 -6.37 -8.23
CA ARG A 98 3.65 -6.91 -7.75
C ARG A 98 3.82 -7.80 -6.52
N VAL A 99 4.86 -8.63 -6.48
CA VAL A 99 5.17 -9.44 -5.28
C VAL A 99 5.48 -8.55 -4.09
N LEU A 100 6.36 -7.56 -4.25
CA LEU A 100 6.73 -6.63 -3.18
C LEU A 100 5.56 -5.78 -2.71
N LYS A 101 4.67 -5.37 -3.63
CA LYS A 101 3.45 -4.63 -3.25
C LYS A 101 2.42 -5.49 -2.53
N SER A 102 2.43 -6.81 -2.78
CA SER A 102 1.49 -7.73 -2.14
C SER A 102 1.88 -8.14 -0.72
N SER A 103 3.09 -7.82 -0.27
CA SER A 103 3.54 -8.15 1.08
C SER A 103 3.17 -7.04 2.06
N ASP A 104 2.61 -7.41 3.20
CA ASP A 104 2.22 -6.46 4.27
C ASP A 104 3.41 -5.92 5.08
N HIS A 105 4.60 -6.48 4.89
CA HIS A 105 5.78 -6.22 5.72
C HIS A 105 6.68 -5.09 5.21
N ILE A 106 6.58 -4.74 3.92
CA ILE A 106 7.47 -3.76 3.29
C ILE A 106 6.70 -2.77 2.45
N ALA A 107 7.13 -1.52 2.51
CA ALA A 107 6.61 -0.44 1.69
C ALA A 107 7.76 0.24 0.94
N SER A 108 7.54 0.50 -0.35
CA SER A 108 8.49 1.28 -1.15
C SER A 108 8.45 2.74 -0.68
N GLN A 109 9.57 3.24 -0.18
CA GLN A 109 9.71 4.64 0.25
C GLN A 109 10.96 5.27 -0.36
N LYS A 110 10.91 6.59 -0.55
CA LYS A 110 12.10 7.37 -0.88
C LYS A 110 12.94 7.57 0.38
N MET A 111 14.24 7.35 0.27
CA MET A 111 15.17 7.66 1.35
C MET A 111 15.10 9.16 1.67
N LYS A 112 15.02 9.51 2.95
CA LYS A 112 15.08 10.92 3.38
C LYS A 112 16.49 11.44 3.11
N SER A 113 16.58 12.63 2.52
CA SER A 113 17.87 13.30 2.33
C SER A 113 18.49 13.58 3.70
N ALA A 114 19.75 13.20 3.86
CA ALA A 114 20.52 13.45 5.07
C ALA A 114 21.97 13.78 4.69
N PRO A 115 22.65 14.67 5.44
CA PRO A 115 24.04 14.97 5.19
C PRO A 115 24.92 13.74 5.45
N ARG A 116 25.95 13.55 4.63
CA ARG A 116 26.90 12.46 4.79
C ARG A 116 27.70 12.65 6.09
N LEU A 117 27.55 11.71 7.02
CA LEU A 117 28.35 11.69 8.25
C LEU A 117 29.62 10.87 8.06
N THR A 118 30.77 11.54 8.18
CA THR A 118 32.08 10.89 8.32
C THR A 118 32.17 10.19 9.69
N GLN A 119 33.13 9.30 9.85
CA GLN A 119 33.34 8.58 11.11
C GLN A 119 33.58 9.55 12.28
N SER A 120 34.45 10.55 12.08
CA SER A 120 34.70 11.61 13.08
C SER A 120 33.44 12.40 13.45
N HIS A 121 32.56 12.70 12.49
CA HIS A 121 31.28 13.36 12.80
C HIS A 121 30.39 12.49 13.70
N ARG A 122 30.34 11.17 13.47
CA ARG A 122 29.53 10.25 14.28
C ARG A 122 30.04 10.17 15.71
N GLU A 123 31.35 10.06 15.89
CA GLU A 123 31.99 10.01 17.22
C GLU A 123 31.75 11.29 18.01
N LYS A 124 31.99 12.46 17.42
CA LYS A 124 31.75 13.76 18.07
C LYS A 124 30.29 13.95 18.45
N ARG A 125 29.36 13.61 17.55
CA ARG A 125 27.91 13.69 17.83
C ARG A 125 27.50 12.74 18.95
N LEU A 126 28.03 11.52 18.97
CA LEU A 126 27.72 10.54 20.01
C LEU A 126 28.27 10.98 21.37
N LEU A 127 29.50 11.51 21.41
CA LEU A 127 30.10 12.05 22.63
C LEU A 127 29.28 13.22 23.17
N PHE A 128 28.89 14.16 22.30
CA PHE A 128 28.00 15.26 22.66
C PHE A 128 26.67 14.74 23.24
N ALA A 129 26.01 13.80 22.56
CA ALA A 129 24.75 13.24 23.04
C ALA A 129 24.87 12.53 24.41
N ARG A 130 26.00 11.85 24.66
CA ARG A 130 26.29 11.22 25.95
C ARG A 130 26.51 12.25 27.06
N ASN A 131 27.33 13.26 26.80
CA ASN A 131 27.65 14.29 27.78
C ASN A 131 26.42 15.13 28.14
N GLU A 132 25.53 15.35 27.18
CA GLU A 132 24.37 16.24 27.35
C GLU A 132 23.05 15.52 27.64
N MET A 133 23.10 14.21 27.94
CA MET A 133 21.90 13.40 28.22
C MET A 133 21.14 13.89 29.45
N ASN A 134 21.85 14.37 30.47
CA ASN A 134 21.27 14.86 31.73
C ASN A 134 21.13 16.39 31.78
N ARG A 135 21.38 17.09 30.67
CA ARG A 135 21.29 18.54 30.65
C ARG A 135 19.84 19.00 30.70
N ASP A 136 19.56 19.99 31.53
CA ASP A 136 18.28 20.68 31.56
C ASP A 136 18.19 21.68 30.39
N TRP A 137 17.59 21.22 29.28
CA TRP A 137 17.43 21.99 28.04
C TRP A 137 16.46 23.17 28.17
N THR A 138 15.64 23.24 29.23
CA THR A 138 14.68 24.35 29.44
C THR A 138 15.36 25.68 29.77
N LYS A 139 16.60 25.62 30.28
CA LYS A 139 17.39 26.79 30.68
C LYS A 139 18.27 27.35 29.55
N ILE A 140 18.18 26.78 28.35
CA ILE A 140 19.09 27.07 27.24
C ILE A 140 18.33 27.83 26.15
N THR A 141 18.88 28.96 25.73
CA THR A 141 18.41 29.69 24.56
C THR A 141 19.29 29.34 23.36
N PHE A 142 18.67 28.90 22.27
CA PHE A 142 19.38 28.64 21.02
C PHE A 142 19.23 29.83 20.08
N SER A 143 20.34 30.20 19.42
CA SER A 143 20.36 31.13 18.30
C SER A 143 20.88 30.41 17.05
N TYR A 144 20.35 30.80 15.90
CA TYR A 144 20.85 30.35 14.60
C TYR A 144 20.58 31.43 13.55
N GLU A 145 21.46 31.50 12.56
CA GLU A 145 21.32 32.40 11.42
C GLU A 145 20.77 31.62 10.21
N PHE A 146 19.88 32.24 9.45
CA PHE A 146 19.39 31.68 8.20
C PHE A 146 19.23 32.79 7.14
N LEU A 147 19.54 32.45 5.89
CA LEU A 147 19.38 33.41 4.78
C LEU A 147 17.92 33.47 4.34
N PHE A 148 17.32 34.66 4.45
CA PHE A 148 15.96 34.91 3.99
C PHE A 148 15.96 35.41 2.54
N HIS A 149 15.29 34.68 1.65
CA HIS A 149 15.06 35.12 0.28
C HIS A 149 13.65 35.70 0.15
N ASN A 150 13.53 36.86 -0.51
CA ASN A 150 12.32 37.70 -0.58
C ASN A 150 11.01 37.00 -1.02
N GLY A 151 11.07 35.78 -1.57
CA GLY A 151 9.89 34.99 -1.97
C GLY A 151 9.32 34.03 -0.91
N MET A 152 9.88 33.95 0.30
CA MET A 152 9.51 32.91 1.30
C MET A 152 8.48 33.34 2.36
N LEU A 153 8.02 34.60 2.35
CA LEU A 153 7.13 35.16 3.38
C LEU A 153 5.83 34.35 3.62
N LYS A 154 5.24 33.74 2.57
CA LYS A 154 3.99 32.95 2.73
C LYS A 154 4.17 31.57 3.38
N LYS A 155 5.41 31.04 3.46
CA LYS A 155 5.69 29.70 4.02
C LYS A 155 6.15 29.73 5.48
N ALA A 156 6.67 30.87 5.95
CA ALA A 156 7.24 30.99 7.29
C ALA A 156 6.17 30.90 8.40
N GLU A 157 4.97 31.45 8.17
CA GLU A 157 3.85 31.40 9.13
C GLU A 157 3.40 29.96 9.47
N HIS A 158 3.60 29.01 8.55
CA HIS A 158 3.20 27.61 8.72
C HIS A 158 4.31 26.74 9.35
N MET A 159 5.56 27.23 9.41
CA MET A 159 6.71 26.48 9.94
C MET A 159 7.01 26.79 11.41
N VAL A 160 6.63 27.98 11.89
CA VAL A 160 6.86 28.40 13.27
C VAL A 160 5.51 28.49 13.96
N GLY A 161 5.07 27.37 14.52
CA GLY A 161 3.91 27.35 15.40
C GLY A 161 4.04 28.46 16.45
N ASN A 162 2.98 29.28 16.55
CA ASN A 162 2.75 30.43 17.43
C ASN A 162 3.79 30.67 18.55
N THR A 163 5.00 31.07 18.17
CA THR A 163 6.08 31.44 19.09
C THR A 163 6.56 32.84 18.74
N LEU A 164 7.09 33.53 19.76
CA LEU A 164 7.33 34.98 19.88
C LEU A 164 7.94 35.69 18.65
N GLY A 165 8.62 34.96 17.76
CA GLY A 165 9.19 35.51 16.51
C GLY A 165 8.15 36.09 15.55
N VAL A 166 6.94 35.51 15.44
CA VAL A 166 5.89 36.07 14.56
C VAL A 166 5.30 37.37 15.14
N ARG A 167 5.33 37.53 16.47
CA ARG A 167 4.80 38.71 17.16
C ARG A 167 5.72 39.93 17.05
N LEU A 168 7.03 39.73 16.99
CA LEU A 168 7.99 40.80 16.72
C LEU A 168 7.90 41.32 15.26
N MET A 169 7.52 40.45 14.31
CA MET A 169 7.42 40.80 12.88
C MET A 169 6.20 41.67 12.53
N ARG A 170 5.15 41.73 13.37
CA ARG A 170 4.00 42.66 13.15
C ARG A 170 4.29 44.10 13.57
N ASN A 171 5.28 44.32 14.43
CA ASN A 171 5.56 45.64 15.01
C ASN A 171 6.66 46.40 14.26
N LEU A 172 7.18 45.84 13.17
CA LEU A 172 8.07 46.52 12.23
C LEU A 172 7.27 46.89 10.98
N GLU A 173 6.25 47.72 11.15
CA GLU A 173 5.78 48.53 10.01
C GLU A 173 6.86 49.57 9.69
N PRO A 174 7.11 49.85 8.40
CA PRO A 174 8.13 50.80 7.99
C PRO A 174 7.73 52.20 8.48
N SER A 175 8.40 52.70 9.52
CA SER A 175 8.37 54.11 9.86
C SER A 175 8.98 54.88 8.68
N LYS A 176 8.11 55.58 7.95
CA LYS A 176 8.38 56.81 7.19
C LYS A 176 9.82 56.91 6.65
N MET A 177 10.06 56.33 5.48
CA MET A 177 11.06 56.88 4.56
C MET A 177 10.33 57.95 3.74
N GLY A 178 10.84 59.18 3.79
CA GLY A 178 10.30 60.34 3.06
C GLY A 178 10.44 60.22 1.55
#